data_AF-A0A7J4S5D4-F1
#
_entry.id   AF-A0A7J4S5D4-F1
#
_cell.length_a   1.000
_cell.length_b   1.000
_cell.length_c   1.000
_cell.angle_alpha   90.00
_cell.angle_beta   90.00
_cell.angle_gamma   90.00
#
_symmetry.space_group_name_H-M   'P 1'
#
loop_
_entity.id
_entity.type
_entity.pdbx_description
1 polymer ?
#
loop_
_entity_poly.entity_id
_entity_poly.type
_entity_poly.pdbx_seq_one_letter_code
_entity_poly.pdbx_strand_id
1 'polypeptide(L)'
;MQSDRVRAILEGIGSHQELGVSADERDALLALGLVKNVDPATRDRWVADVASLPSLRDRVRDLSRQALATPGPDAPPELRALIGSLEELTREKATLDGLVWNGPTQEYFLVPLVGRTVLEDLKTWHARLGGVIFDAFEQEMGQYRAGLTQLVNRASLIYSGLVMSEQYAPEEFQDTQPQPFTTVDLRFASMILAKRPVDPVLLIREFEYFHRDTNWGSFGKEDLLVASAILSSLPWDLPTARNNFERIRIQLEYHGILPEDRIIVAASLADLVQEWWDPVIAKINEIQKARPTLNSLLVAALARSPYPPAEALARFDATLAGMGTKGYKDGIQLQAAAAILASAQIPAEALVDRFAATTSQVAGAFDPPFAPAAMLAASPLEPMESIDVFRDCIGTVTRMNFFELTLEIEELALIMSYGVAPLGLGYLGANLPAGAPPPVPAAAVAAVPALGASWFVWHNYWVYRPIGHYIATHPVHIHTVAAFG
;
A
#
# COMPACT_ATOMS: atom_id res chain seq x y z
N MET A 1 -0.76 30.51 5.73
CA MET A 1 -1.15 30.54 4.29
C MET A 1 -2.12 29.39 4.01
N GLN A 2 -3.07 29.53 3.07
CA GLN A 2 -4.01 28.44 2.72
C GLN A 2 -3.32 27.39 1.85
N SER A 3 -3.61 26.11 2.06
CA SER A 3 -3.05 24.98 1.28
C SER A 3 -3.31 25.12 -0.23
N ASP A 4 -4.52 25.53 -0.62
CA ASP A 4 -4.87 25.77 -2.03
C ASP A 4 -4.04 26.89 -2.66
N ARG A 5 -3.69 27.91 -1.87
CA ARG A 5 -2.82 28.99 -2.32
C ARG A 5 -1.40 28.48 -2.52
N VAL A 6 -0.88 27.65 -1.62
CA VAL A 6 0.44 26.99 -1.78
C VAL A 6 0.45 26.14 -3.04
N ARG A 7 -0.58 25.30 -3.23
CA ARG A 7 -0.75 24.45 -4.42
C ARG A 7 -0.73 25.29 -5.70
N ALA A 8 -1.55 26.34 -5.77
CA ALA A 8 -1.63 27.21 -6.95
C ALA A 8 -0.29 27.89 -7.27
N ILE A 9 0.48 28.31 -6.26
CA ILE A 9 1.80 28.90 -6.46
C ILE A 9 2.79 27.87 -7.01
N LEU A 10 2.86 26.68 -6.40
CA LEU A 10 3.77 25.62 -6.84
C LEU A 10 3.40 25.08 -8.24
N GLU A 11 2.11 24.97 -8.55
CA GLU A 11 1.61 24.64 -9.89
C GLU A 11 1.93 25.74 -10.91
N GLY A 12 1.79 27.02 -10.53
CA GLY A 12 2.16 28.16 -11.36
C GLY A 12 3.64 28.13 -11.73
N ILE A 13 4.52 27.82 -10.79
CA ILE A 13 5.95 27.66 -11.07
C ILE A 13 6.19 26.46 -12.01
N GLY A 14 5.57 25.31 -11.72
CA GLY A 14 5.71 24.11 -12.54
C GLY A 14 5.16 24.25 -13.97
N SER A 15 4.27 25.22 -14.21
CA SER A 15 3.71 25.55 -15.53
C SER A 15 4.34 26.79 -16.17
N HIS A 16 5.43 27.32 -15.58
CA HIS A 16 6.17 28.50 -16.04
C HIS A 16 5.31 29.77 -16.20
N GLN A 17 4.33 29.96 -15.32
CA GLN A 17 3.44 31.13 -15.34
C GLN A 17 3.98 32.24 -14.43
N GLU A 18 3.93 33.49 -14.88
CA GLU A 18 4.28 34.64 -14.03
C GLU A 18 3.43 34.65 -12.75
N LEU A 19 4.10 34.91 -11.63
CA LEU A 19 3.50 34.81 -10.31
C LEU A 19 3.11 36.17 -9.74
N GLY A 20 2.02 36.15 -8.96
CA GLY A 20 1.60 37.25 -8.11
C GLY A 20 1.70 36.88 -6.63
N VAL A 21 2.90 36.47 -6.17
CA VAL A 21 3.17 36.08 -4.77
C VAL A 21 3.63 37.28 -3.98
N SER A 22 2.98 37.57 -2.85
CA SER A 22 3.34 38.71 -1.98
C SER A 22 4.66 38.46 -1.22
N ALA A 23 5.22 39.50 -0.60
CA ALA A 23 6.43 39.35 0.22
C ALA A 23 6.22 38.38 1.39
N ASP A 24 5.08 38.46 2.08
CA ASP A 24 4.74 37.57 3.20
C ASP A 24 4.60 36.10 2.76
N GLU A 25 3.96 35.87 1.60
CA GLU A 25 3.83 34.52 1.03
C GLU A 25 5.20 33.98 0.61
N ARG A 26 6.05 34.82 0.01
CA ARG A 26 7.43 34.48 -0.38
C ARG A 26 8.25 34.06 0.84
N ASP A 27 8.23 34.85 1.91
CA ASP A 27 9.00 34.56 3.12
C ASP A 27 8.56 33.25 3.79
N ALA A 28 7.25 32.98 3.81
CA ALA A 28 6.72 31.71 4.30
C ALA A 28 7.17 30.51 3.45
N LEU A 29 7.08 30.60 2.12
CA LEU A 29 7.49 29.52 1.21
C LEU A 29 9.00 29.23 1.28
N LEU A 30 9.83 30.26 1.44
CA LEU A 30 11.27 30.12 1.63
C LEU A 30 11.60 29.48 2.98
N ALA A 31 10.94 29.91 4.06
CA ALA A 31 11.15 29.35 5.40
C ALA A 31 10.84 27.84 5.45
N LEU A 32 9.85 27.40 4.66
CA LEU A 32 9.46 26.01 4.52
C LEU A 32 10.31 25.23 3.48
N GLY A 33 11.22 25.91 2.77
CA GLY A 33 12.05 25.30 1.73
C GLY A 33 11.28 24.83 0.49
N LEU A 34 10.03 25.31 0.30
CA LEU A 34 9.15 24.91 -0.79
C LEU A 34 9.52 25.60 -2.12
N VAL A 35 10.21 26.74 -2.04
CA VAL A 35 10.76 27.46 -3.18
C VAL A 35 12.20 27.89 -2.86
N LYS A 36 12.96 28.19 -3.90
CA LYS A 36 14.23 28.91 -3.81
C LYS A 36 14.10 30.21 -4.59
N ASN A 37 14.67 31.29 -4.07
CA ASN A 37 14.75 32.55 -4.79
C ASN A 37 16.08 32.71 -5.52
N VAL A 38 16.02 33.38 -6.66
CA VAL A 38 17.18 33.75 -7.49
C VAL A 38 16.98 35.20 -7.88
N ASP A 39 17.94 36.05 -7.53
CA ASP A 39 17.90 37.46 -7.89
C ASP A 39 18.18 37.65 -9.39
N PRO A 40 17.74 38.77 -10.00
CA PRO A 40 17.95 39.04 -11.42
C PRO A 40 19.43 39.03 -11.84
N ALA A 41 20.35 39.50 -11.00
CA ALA A 41 21.77 39.55 -11.36
C ALA A 41 22.39 38.15 -11.43
N THR A 42 22.01 37.27 -10.51
CA THR A 42 22.41 35.85 -10.56
C THR A 42 21.83 35.15 -11.79
N ARG A 43 20.56 35.39 -12.11
CA ARG A 43 19.94 34.86 -13.34
C ARG A 43 20.67 35.35 -14.59
N ASP A 44 20.96 36.64 -14.69
CA ASP A 44 21.62 37.21 -15.86
C ASP A 44 23.06 36.70 -16.03
N ARG A 45 23.76 36.46 -14.92
CA ARG A 45 25.04 35.76 -14.92
C ARG A 45 24.92 34.35 -15.48
N TRP A 46 23.98 33.54 -14.99
CA TRP A 46 23.76 32.18 -15.52
C TRP A 46 23.39 32.20 -17.01
N VAL A 47 22.61 33.18 -17.48
CA VAL A 47 22.30 33.31 -18.91
C VAL A 47 23.55 33.57 -19.73
N ALA A 48 24.46 34.43 -19.25
CA ALA A 48 25.73 34.68 -19.90
C ALA A 48 26.63 33.43 -19.91
N ASP A 49 26.68 32.71 -18.80
CA ASP A 49 27.48 31.49 -18.64
C ASP A 49 26.96 30.37 -19.56
N VAL A 50 25.64 30.14 -19.59
CA VAL A 50 24.98 29.14 -20.46
C VAL A 50 25.08 29.47 -21.95
N ALA A 51 25.26 30.74 -22.33
CA ALA A 51 25.51 31.11 -23.73
C ALA A 51 26.83 30.49 -24.27
N SER A 52 27.77 30.12 -23.39
CA SER A 52 29.01 29.43 -23.75
C SER A 52 28.88 27.90 -23.87
N LEU A 53 27.73 27.33 -23.49
CA LEU A 53 27.51 25.88 -23.46
C LEU A 53 27.71 25.19 -24.83
N PRO A 54 27.25 25.75 -25.98
CA PRO A 54 27.51 25.14 -27.28
C PRO A 54 29.00 25.02 -27.62
N SER A 55 29.78 26.08 -27.39
CA SER A 55 31.21 26.08 -27.69
C SER A 55 31.99 25.15 -26.76
N LEU A 56 31.60 25.07 -25.49
CA LEU A 56 32.17 24.10 -24.55
C LEU A 56 31.88 22.65 -24.97
N ARG A 57 30.64 22.36 -25.40
CA ARG A 57 30.24 21.04 -25.90
C ARG A 57 31.05 20.62 -27.13
N ASP A 58 31.27 21.53 -28.07
CA ASP A 58 32.09 21.26 -29.25
C ASP A 58 33.55 20.99 -28.87
N ARG A 59 34.10 21.78 -27.93
CA ARG A 59 35.46 21.58 -27.42
C ARG A 59 35.64 20.23 -26.71
N VAL A 60 34.69 19.82 -25.87
CA VAL A 60 34.69 18.50 -25.21
C VAL A 60 34.61 17.39 -26.25
N ARG A 61 33.77 17.54 -27.29
CA ARG A 61 33.62 16.55 -28.36
C ARG A 61 34.90 16.40 -29.18
N ASP A 62 35.62 17.49 -29.45
CA ASP A 62 36.87 17.47 -30.21
C ASP A 62 38.02 16.86 -29.41
N LEU A 63 38.16 17.24 -28.14
CA LEU A 63 39.17 16.66 -27.24
C LEU A 63 38.89 15.19 -26.94
N SER A 64 37.62 14.79 -26.82
CA SER A 64 37.25 13.37 -26.68
C SER A 64 37.63 12.57 -27.92
N ARG A 65 37.43 13.12 -29.13
CA ARG A 65 37.86 12.49 -30.39
C ARG A 65 39.38 12.34 -30.47
N GLN A 66 40.13 13.35 -30.02
CA GLN A 66 41.60 13.31 -29.99
C GLN A 66 42.15 12.30 -28.96
N ALA A 67 41.51 12.22 -27.78
CA ALA A 67 41.85 11.25 -26.74
C ALA A 67 41.55 9.81 -27.20
N LEU A 68 40.45 9.58 -27.90
CA LEU A 68 40.12 8.29 -28.53
C LEU A 68 41.11 7.87 -29.62
N ALA A 69 41.68 8.86 -30.35
CA ALA A 69 42.70 8.61 -31.36
C ALA A 69 44.09 8.29 -30.77
N THR A 70 44.32 8.61 -29.49
CA THR A 70 45.60 8.39 -28.79
C THR A 70 45.36 7.72 -27.43
N PRO A 71 44.99 6.41 -27.41
CA PRO A 71 44.51 5.77 -26.20
C PRO A 71 45.61 5.66 -25.14
N GLY A 72 45.35 6.26 -23.99
CA GLY A 72 46.09 6.08 -22.74
C GLY A 72 45.16 5.58 -21.63
N PRO A 73 45.70 5.15 -20.48
CA PRO A 73 44.91 4.58 -19.38
C PRO A 73 43.93 5.57 -18.73
N ASP A 74 44.17 6.89 -18.87
CA ASP A 74 43.36 7.94 -18.26
C ASP A 74 42.98 9.05 -19.26
N ALA A 75 41.78 9.63 -19.08
CA ALA A 75 41.37 10.82 -19.81
C ALA A 75 42.29 12.03 -19.49
N PRO A 76 42.65 12.86 -20.49
CA PRO A 76 43.46 14.07 -20.26
C PRO A 76 42.88 14.96 -19.16
N PRO A 77 43.70 15.58 -18.29
CA PRO A 77 43.23 16.44 -17.21
C PRO A 77 42.35 17.61 -17.69
N GLU A 78 42.71 18.20 -18.84
CA GLU A 78 41.91 19.25 -19.50
C GLU A 78 40.51 18.75 -19.88
N LEU A 79 40.40 17.52 -20.41
CA LEU A 79 39.12 16.92 -20.76
C LEU A 79 38.25 16.69 -19.52
N ARG A 80 38.84 16.23 -18.41
CA ARG A 80 38.12 16.06 -17.13
C ARG A 80 37.60 17.38 -16.58
N ALA A 81 38.41 18.43 -16.61
CA ALA A 81 37.99 19.77 -16.18
C ALA A 81 36.84 20.32 -17.04
N LEU A 82 36.94 20.17 -18.36
CA LEU A 82 35.91 20.64 -19.29
C LEU A 82 34.60 19.83 -19.18
N ILE A 83 34.67 18.53 -18.88
CA ILE A 83 33.48 17.72 -18.57
C ILE A 83 32.80 18.24 -17.30
N GLY A 84 33.55 18.52 -16.23
CA GLY A 84 33.01 19.12 -15.01
C GLY A 84 32.33 20.47 -15.26
N SER A 85 32.95 21.35 -16.03
CA SER A 85 32.33 22.63 -16.44
C SER A 85 31.08 22.43 -17.32
N LEU A 86 31.07 21.40 -18.18
CA LEU A 86 29.91 21.09 -19.01
C LEU A 86 28.73 20.59 -18.15
N GLU A 87 29.01 19.76 -17.14
CA GLU A 87 28.00 19.30 -16.18
C GLU A 87 27.43 20.46 -15.35
N GLU A 88 28.29 21.37 -14.90
CA GLU A 88 27.90 22.57 -14.16
C GLU A 88 27.02 23.50 -15.00
N LEU A 89 27.46 23.86 -16.21
CA LEU A 89 26.66 24.70 -17.12
C LEU A 89 25.35 24.02 -17.56
N THR A 90 25.34 22.70 -17.70
CA THR A 90 24.11 21.95 -18.01
C THR A 90 23.12 22.00 -16.84
N ARG A 91 23.62 21.96 -15.60
CA ARG A 91 22.81 22.13 -14.38
C ARG A 91 22.27 23.55 -14.25
N GLU A 92 23.10 24.56 -14.52
CA GLU A 92 22.68 25.96 -14.55
C GLU A 92 21.60 26.20 -15.61
N LYS A 93 21.78 25.65 -16.82
CA LYS A 93 20.77 25.70 -17.87
C LYS A 93 19.45 25.07 -17.42
N ALA A 94 19.48 23.85 -16.86
CA ALA A 94 18.28 23.20 -16.37
C ALA A 94 17.59 24.00 -15.24
N THR A 95 18.37 24.73 -14.44
CA THR A 95 17.86 25.62 -13.39
C THR A 95 17.20 26.85 -14.00
N LEU A 96 17.85 27.50 -14.98
CA LEU A 96 17.32 28.64 -15.74
C LEU A 96 16.00 28.30 -16.42
N ASP A 97 15.92 27.14 -17.07
CA ASP A 97 14.71 26.67 -17.74
C ASP A 97 13.55 26.51 -16.73
N GLY A 98 13.87 26.24 -15.45
CA GLY A 98 12.93 26.12 -14.34
C GLY A 98 12.57 27.42 -13.60
N LEU A 99 13.20 28.55 -13.93
CA LEU A 99 12.96 29.82 -13.23
C LEU A 99 11.67 30.49 -13.67
N VAL A 100 10.95 31.05 -12.70
CA VAL A 100 9.69 31.75 -12.93
C VAL A 100 9.72 33.11 -12.26
N TRP A 101 9.33 34.14 -13.00
CA TRP A 101 9.32 35.52 -12.51
C TRP A 101 8.18 35.77 -11.52
N ASN A 102 8.48 36.43 -10.41
CA ASN A 102 7.50 36.94 -9.45
C ASN A 102 7.46 38.47 -9.47
N GLY A 103 6.44 39.04 -10.13
CA GLY A 103 6.30 40.48 -10.30
C GLY A 103 6.31 41.29 -9.00
N PRO A 104 5.57 40.91 -7.94
CA PRO A 104 5.50 41.70 -6.71
C PRO A 104 6.82 41.82 -5.93
N THR A 105 7.67 40.78 -5.93
CA THR A 105 8.95 40.79 -5.20
C THR A 105 10.16 41.06 -6.10
N GLN A 106 9.98 41.11 -7.43
CA GLN A 106 11.04 41.33 -8.41
C GLN A 106 12.17 40.27 -8.35
N GLU A 107 11.80 39.01 -8.08
CA GLU A 107 12.71 37.87 -7.94
C GLU A 107 12.24 36.70 -8.81
N TYR A 108 13.14 35.76 -9.10
CA TYR A 108 12.80 34.48 -9.74
C TYR A 108 12.64 33.38 -8.71
N PHE A 109 11.66 32.49 -8.89
CA PHE A 109 11.47 31.30 -8.08
C PHE A 109 11.74 30.02 -8.84
N LEU A 110 12.17 29.00 -8.09
CA LEU A 110 12.35 27.61 -8.50
C LEU A 110 11.73 26.71 -7.43
N VAL A 111 11.09 25.61 -7.85
CA VAL A 111 10.61 24.57 -6.91
C VAL A 111 11.69 23.48 -6.73
N PRO A 112 12.34 23.38 -5.56
CA PRO A 112 13.24 22.27 -5.22
C PRO A 112 12.46 20.96 -5.01
N LEU A 113 13.17 19.84 -4.81
CA LEU A 113 12.56 18.52 -4.63
C LEU A 113 11.49 18.49 -3.53
N VAL A 114 11.74 19.12 -2.38
CA VAL A 114 10.79 19.22 -1.27
C VAL A 114 9.47 19.86 -1.73
N GLY A 115 9.54 20.98 -2.43
CA GLY A 115 8.35 21.64 -2.97
C GLY A 115 7.63 20.82 -4.02
N ARG A 116 8.33 19.96 -4.79
CA ARG A 116 7.69 19.04 -5.74
C ARG A 116 6.93 17.93 -5.03
N THR A 117 7.51 17.33 -4.00
CA THR A 117 6.84 16.31 -3.17
C THR A 117 5.61 16.88 -2.48
N VAL A 118 5.72 18.07 -1.87
CA VAL A 118 4.58 18.76 -1.25
C VAL A 118 3.51 19.10 -2.29
N LEU A 119 3.90 19.49 -3.51
CA LEU A 119 2.95 19.74 -4.59
C LEU A 119 2.20 18.47 -5.00
N GLU A 120 2.88 17.33 -5.08
CA GLU A 120 2.26 16.03 -5.35
C GLU A 120 1.26 15.66 -4.25
N ASP A 121 1.66 15.79 -2.98
CA ASP A 121 0.75 15.55 -1.84
C ASP A 121 -0.48 16.47 -1.90
N LEU A 122 -0.27 17.78 -2.12
CA LEU A 122 -1.35 18.76 -2.21
C LEU A 122 -2.31 18.46 -3.36
N LYS A 123 -1.85 17.85 -4.46
CA LYS A 123 -2.69 17.43 -5.58
C LYS A 123 -3.46 16.16 -5.26
N THR A 124 -2.78 15.14 -4.74
CA THR A 124 -3.39 13.85 -4.42
C THR A 124 -4.45 14.00 -3.33
N TRP A 125 -4.13 14.73 -2.25
CA TRP A 125 -5.00 14.89 -1.09
C TRP A 125 -5.95 16.08 -1.17
N HIS A 126 -5.98 16.81 -2.30
CA HIS A 126 -6.79 18.02 -2.46
C HIS A 126 -8.28 17.80 -2.15
N ALA A 127 -8.83 16.65 -2.55
CA ALA A 127 -10.25 16.35 -2.34
C ALA A 127 -10.63 16.24 -0.85
N ARG A 128 -9.67 15.93 0.02
CA ARG A 128 -9.89 15.69 1.46
C ARG A 128 -9.37 16.82 2.34
N LEU A 129 -8.22 17.37 1.97
CA LEU A 129 -7.49 18.38 2.74
C LEU A 129 -7.42 19.74 2.04
N GLY A 130 -8.14 19.92 0.93
CA GLY A 130 -8.27 21.22 0.26
C GLY A 130 -8.88 22.27 1.18
N GLY A 131 -8.46 23.52 1.02
CA GLY A 131 -8.99 24.65 1.77
C GLY A 131 -8.58 24.72 3.26
N VAL A 132 -7.76 23.79 3.76
CA VAL A 132 -7.19 23.89 5.12
C VAL A 132 -5.98 24.82 5.14
N ILE A 133 -5.61 25.30 6.33
CA ILE A 133 -4.37 26.05 6.53
C ILE A 133 -3.18 25.12 6.25
N PHE A 134 -2.17 25.61 5.52
CA PHE A 134 -1.03 24.79 5.11
C PHE A 134 -0.30 24.10 6.28
N ASP A 135 -0.14 24.78 7.42
CA ASP A 135 0.49 24.18 8.59
C ASP A 135 -0.31 22.99 9.14
N ALA A 136 -1.64 23.03 9.04
CA ALA A 136 -2.50 21.91 9.44
C ALA A 136 -2.38 20.75 8.45
N PHE A 137 -2.28 21.04 7.14
CA PHE A 137 -1.98 20.05 6.11
C PHE A 137 -0.64 19.34 6.37
N GLU A 138 0.43 20.09 6.62
CA GLU A 138 1.75 19.55 6.92
C GLU A 138 1.74 18.72 8.22
N GLN A 139 1.04 19.20 9.25
CA GLN A 139 0.87 18.45 10.49
C GLN A 139 0.17 17.10 10.24
N GLU A 140 -0.91 17.11 9.47
CA GLU A 140 -1.67 15.91 9.12
C GLU A 140 -0.81 14.89 8.35
N MET A 141 -0.09 15.36 7.31
CA MET A 141 0.82 14.53 6.53
C MET A 141 2.01 14.02 7.35
N GLY A 142 2.52 14.84 8.26
CA GLY A 142 3.56 14.45 9.22
C GLY A 142 3.10 13.34 10.17
N GLN A 143 1.90 13.48 10.73
CA GLN A 143 1.29 12.45 11.59
C GLN A 143 1.04 11.14 10.84
N TYR A 144 0.55 11.22 9.60
CA TYR A 144 0.38 10.07 8.73
C TYR A 144 1.69 9.28 8.54
N ARG A 145 2.77 9.96 8.12
CA ARG A 145 4.08 9.33 7.89
C ARG A 145 4.71 8.78 9.17
N ALA A 146 4.51 9.48 10.29
CA ALA A 146 4.92 8.99 11.60
C ALA A 146 4.16 7.71 11.99
N GLY A 147 2.86 7.63 11.68
CA GLY A 147 2.03 6.44 11.88
C GLY A 147 2.53 5.22 11.12
N LEU A 148 2.92 5.38 9.84
CA LEU A 148 3.51 4.29 9.05
C LEU A 148 4.80 3.77 9.70
N THR A 149 5.67 4.69 10.12
CA THR A 149 6.93 4.33 10.80
C THR A 149 6.67 3.60 12.12
N GLN A 150 5.70 4.08 12.89
CA GLN A 150 5.31 3.45 14.16
C GLN A 150 4.77 2.02 13.94
N LEU A 151 3.99 1.80 12.87
CA LEU A 151 3.47 0.48 12.53
C LEU A 151 4.62 -0.50 12.23
N VAL A 152 5.59 -0.11 11.41
CA VAL A 152 6.75 -0.97 11.11
C VAL A 152 7.58 -1.25 12.36
N ASN A 153 7.78 -0.26 13.23
CA ASN A 153 8.47 -0.48 14.51
C ASN A 153 7.74 -1.49 15.40
N ARG A 154 6.39 -1.41 15.47
CA ARG A 154 5.57 -2.40 16.19
C ARG A 154 5.69 -3.78 15.57
N ALA A 155 5.63 -3.88 14.23
CA ALA A 155 5.83 -5.14 13.51
C ALA A 155 7.20 -5.75 13.80
N SER A 156 8.26 -4.92 13.87
CA SER A 156 9.61 -5.38 14.23
C SER A 156 9.70 -5.95 15.65
N LEU A 157 9.00 -5.36 16.61
CA LEU A 157 8.93 -5.88 17.97
C LEU A 157 8.19 -7.22 18.03
N ILE A 158 7.06 -7.32 17.33
CA ILE A 158 6.25 -8.55 17.25
C ILE A 158 7.07 -9.66 16.57
N TYR A 159 7.69 -9.36 15.44
CA TYR A 159 8.54 -10.28 14.69
C TYR A 159 9.64 -10.86 15.57
N SER A 160 10.37 -10.01 16.29
CA SER A 160 11.44 -10.46 17.19
C SER A 160 10.91 -11.39 18.27
N GLY A 161 9.71 -11.11 18.81
CA GLY A 161 9.07 -11.96 19.80
C GLY A 161 8.60 -13.31 19.23
N LEU A 162 8.02 -13.31 18.02
CA LEU A 162 7.60 -14.54 17.34
C LEU A 162 8.79 -15.44 17.00
N VAL A 163 9.90 -14.88 16.50
CA VAL A 163 11.14 -15.61 16.22
C VAL A 163 11.67 -16.27 17.50
N MET A 164 11.72 -15.52 18.60
CA MET A 164 12.16 -16.06 19.89
C MET A 164 11.22 -17.18 20.37
N SER A 165 9.91 -16.99 20.25
CA SER A 165 8.93 -18.00 20.62
C SER A 165 9.12 -19.30 19.85
N GLU A 166 9.40 -19.20 18.55
CA GLU A 166 9.63 -20.35 17.69
C GLU A 166 10.93 -21.07 18.04
N GLN A 167 12.03 -20.34 18.24
CA GLN A 167 13.34 -20.89 18.59
C GLN A 167 13.33 -21.63 19.95
N TYR A 168 12.50 -21.19 20.89
CA TYR A 168 12.39 -21.79 22.22
C TYR A 168 11.16 -22.69 22.38
N ALA A 169 10.52 -23.10 21.28
CA ALA A 169 9.39 -24.03 21.34
C ALA A 169 9.83 -25.41 21.88
N PRO A 170 9.07 -26.04 22.81
CA PRO A 170 9.40 -27.37 23.31
C PRO A 170 9.40 -28.43 22.20
N GLU A 171 10.32 -29.40 22.27
CA GLU A 171 10.49 -30.47 21.25
C GLU A 171 9.20 -31.26 20.97
N GLU A 172 8.32 -31.44 21.96
CA GLU A 172 7.02 -32.13 21.83
C GLU A 172 6.07 -31.48 20.80
N PHE A 173 6.26 -30.19 20.50
CA PHE A 173 5.48 -29.47 19.47
C PHE A 173 6.05 -29.64 18.06
N GLN A 174 7.30 -30.09 17.91
CA GLN A 174 7.94 -30.28 16.60
C GLN A 174 7.41 -31.52 15.87
N ASP A 175 6.93 -32.53 16.60
CA ASP A 175 6.39 -33.78 16.03
C ASP A 175 4.92 -33.70 15.57
N THR A 176 4.20 -32.64 15.96
CA THR A 176 2.74 -32.49 15.71
C THR A 176 2.37 -31.28 14.85
N GLN A 177 3.30 -30.35 14.63
CA GLN A 177 3.10 -29.14 13.81
C GLN A 177 3.80 -29.30 12.44
N PRO A 178 3.26 -28.71 11.36
CA PRO A 178 4.00 -28.61 10.10
C PRO A 178 5.29 -27.79 10.29
N GLN A 179 6.20 -27.90 9.33
CA GLN A 179 7.54 -27.28 9.30
C GLN A 179 7.63 -25.88 9.95
N PRO A 180 8.78 -25.53 10.59
CA PRO A 180 8.99 -24.22 11.20
C PRO A 180 8.70 -23.08 10.23
N PHE A 181 8.16 -21.98 10.75
CA PHE A 181 7.94 -20.74 10.03
C PHE A 181 9.24 -20.15 9.50
N THR A 182 9.14 -19.58 8.30
CA THR A 182 10.22 -18.80 7.71
C THR A 182 10.26 -17.41 8.33
N THR A 183 11.37 -16.70 8.17
CA THR A 183 11.45 -15.27 8.50
C THR A 183 10.40 -14.46 7.73
N VAL A 184 10.11 -14.82 6.48
CA VAL A 184 9.08 -14.22 5.64
C VAL A 184 7.68 -14.41 6.25
N ASP A 185 7.37 -15.64 6.68
CA ASP A 185 6.09 -15.99 7.32
C ASP A 185 5.86 -15.15 8.58
N LEU A 186 6.89 -15.00 9.41
CA LEU A 186 6.81 -14.24 10.66
C LEU A 186 6.73 -12.73 10.40
N ARG A 187 7.40 -12.18 9.39
CA ARG A 187 7.24 -10.76 9.02
C ARG A 187 5.84 -10.47 8.49
N PHE A 188 5.29 -11.36 7.66
CA PHE A 188 3.91 -11.30 7.21
C PHE A 188 2.92 -11.24 8.39
N ALA A 189 2.99 -12.22 9.29
CA ALA A 189 2.12 -12.27 10.47
C ALA A 189 2.30 -11.04 11.37
N SER A 190 3.55 -10.60 11.57
CA SER A 190 3.85 -9.43 12.40
C SER A 190 3.28 -8.13 11.84
N MET A 191 3.27 -7.97 10.51
CA MET A 191 2.67 -6.81 9.86
C MET A 191 1.14 -6.76 10.05
N ILE A 192 0.47 -7.91 10.00
CA ILE A 192 -0.97 -8.02 10.31
C ILE A 192 -1.23 -7.65 11.77
N LEU A 193 -0.50 -8.27 12.70
CA LEU A 193 -0.67 -8.07 14.14
C LEU A 193 -0.39 -6.62 14.54
N ALA A 194 0.62 -5.98 13.94
CA ALA A 194 1.02 -4.61 14.26
C ALA A 194 -0.08 -3.56 14.03
N LYS A 195 -1.06 -3.88 13.18
CA LYS A 195 -2.23 -3.02 12.93
C LYS A 195 -3.19 -2.93 14.10
N ARG A 196 -3.13 -3.86 15.05
CA ARG A 196 -3.87 -3.76 16.30
C ARG A 196 -2.98 -3.01 17.30
N PRO A 197 -3.41 -1.84 17.84
CA PRO A 197 -2.59 -0.89 18.58
C PRO A 197 -2.43 -1.28 20.06
N VAL A 198 -2.50 -2.57 20.34
CA VAL A 198 -2.40 -3.13 21.70
C VAL A 198 -0.94 -3.50 22.03
N ASP A 199 -0.69 -3.99 23.22
CA ASP A 199 0.65 -4.45 23.62
C ASP A 199 1.16 -5.58 22.68
N PRO A 200 2.33 -5.42 22.01
CA PRO A 200 2.96 -6.47 21.22
C PRO A 200 3.08 -7.81 21.96
N VAL A 201 3.37 -7.80 23.26
CA VAL A 201 3.53 -9.03 24.06
C VAL A 201 2.22 -9.81 24.15
N LEU A 202 1.10 -9.10 24.25
CA LEU A 202 -0.22 -9.73 24.25
C LEU A 202 -0.51 -10.38 22.89
N LEU A 203 -0.24 -9.68 21.78
CA LEU A 203 -0.47 -10.20 20.43
C LEU A 203 0.37 -11.43 20.14
N ILE A 204 1.63 -11.45 20.58
CA ILE A 204 2.51 -12.62 20.47
C ILE A 204 1.90 -13.82 21.21
N ARG A 205 1.45 -13.63 22.45
CA ARG A 205 0.82 -14.71 23.24
C ARG A 205 -0.49 -15.21 22.63
N GLU A 206 -1.33 -14.29 22.15
CA GLU A 206 -2.58 -14.67 21.47
C GLU A 206 -2.28 -15.44 20.18
N PHE A 207 -1.24 -15.03 19.44
CA PHE A 207 -0.79 -15.75 18.24
C PHE A 207 -0.28 -17.14 18.59
N GLU A 208 0.56 -17.28 19.61
CA GLU A 208 1.06 -18.58 20.11
C GLU A 208 -0.08 -19.51 20.49
N TYR A 209 -1.08 -18.99 21.21
CA TYR A 209 -2.26 -19.76 21.59
C TYR A 209 -3.01 -20.29 20.36
N PHE A 210 -3.33 -19.41 19.41
CA PHE A 210 -4.03 -19.85 18.20
C PHE A 210 -3.16 -20.82 17.40
N HIS A 211 -1.88 -20.55 17.25
CA HIS A 211 -0.98 -21.37 16.46
C HIS A 211 -0.72 -22.76 17.08
N ARG A 212 -0.50 -22.85 18.39
CA ARG A 212 -0.04 -24.07 19.08
C ARG A 212 -1.13 -24.82 19.83
N ASP A 213 -2.05 -24.09 20.47
CA ASP A 213 -3.01 -24.68 21.40
C ASP A 213 -4.39 -24.92 20.77
N THR A 214 -4.62 -24.44 19.55
CA THR A 214 -5.85 -24.69 18.79
C THR A 214 -5.71 -25.95 17.96
N ASN A 215 -6.68 -26.86 18.06
CA ASN A 215 -6.72 -28.04 17.22
C ASN A 215 -7.24 -27.67 15.84
N TRP A 216 -6.32 -27.38 14.93
CA TRP A 216 -6.65 -27.06 13.56
C TRP A 216 -7.00 -28.29 12.72
N GLY A 217 -6.50 -29.49 13.07
CA GLY A 217 -6.54 -30.66 12.21
C GLY A 217 -5.36 -30.72 11.23
N SER A 218 -5.46 -31.51 10.16
CA SER A 218 -4.39 -31.71 9.17
C SER A 218 -4.39 -30.65 8.07
N PHE A 219 -3.91 -29.44 8.38
CA PHE A 219 -3.95 -28.29 7.46
C PHE A 219 -2.57 -27.77 7.08
N GLY A 220 -2.51 -27.03 5.97
CA GLY A 220 -1.29 -26.41 5.46
C GLY A 220 -0.76 -25.34 6.42
N LYS A 221 0.56 -25.23 6.49
CA LYS A 221 1.30 -24.28 7.32
C LYS A 221 0.83 -22.83 7.10
N GLU A 222 0.57 -22.46 5.85
CA GLU A 222 0.15 -21.12 5.46
C GLU A 222 -1.27 -20.79 5.94
N ASP A 223 -2.19 -21.77 6.00
CA ASP A 223 -3.53 -21.55 6.55
C ASP A 223 -3.46 -21.27 8.05
N LEU A 224 -2.62 -22.03 8.76
CA LEU A 224 -2.40 -21.88 10.20
C LEU A 224 -1.82 -20.51 10.56
N LEU A 225 -0.77 -20.09 9.85
CA LEU A 225 -0.14 -18.78 10.02
C LEU A 225 -1.16 -17.64 9.92
N VAL A 226 -1.95 -17.66 8.85
CA VAL A 226 -2.85 -16.56 8.52
C VAL A 226 -4.07 -16.56 9.41
N ALA A 227 -4.68 -17.73 9.68
CA ALA A 227 -5.77 -17.84 10.61
C ALA A 227 -5.36 -17.36 12.01
N SER A 228 -4.18 -17.76 12.48
CA SER A 228 -3.66 -17.32 13.78
C SER A 228 -3.42 -15.81 13.81
N ALA A 229 -2.76 -15.25 12.79
CA ALA A 229 -2.53 -13.81 12.70
C ALA A 229 -3.83 -13.01 12.66
N ILE A 230 -4.83 -13.47 11.90
CA ILE A 230 -6.15 -12.82 11.83
C ILE A 230 -6.84 -12.86 13.19
N LEU A 231 -6.96 -14.04 13.80
CA LEU A 231 -7.70 -14.21 15.05
C LEU A 231 -7.07 -13.39 16.20
N SER A 232 -5.75 -13.32 16.28
CA SER A 232 -5.03 -12.48 17.25
C SER A 232 -5.11 -10.98 16.93
N SER A 233 -5.32 -10.61 15.67
CA SER A 233 -5.51 -9.21 15.27
C SER A 233 -6.93 -8.68 15.50
N LEU A 234 -7.88 -9.55 15.88
CA LEU A 234 -9.27 -9.14 16.15
C LEU A 234 -9.36 -8.23 17.38
N PRO A 235 -10.34 -7.30 17.43
CA PRO A 235 -10.48 -6.40 18.58
C PRO A 235 -10.98 -7.11 19.85
N TRP A 236 -11.37 -8.38 19.76
CA TRP A 236 -11.90 -9.19 20.85
C TRP A 236 -10.79 -9.67 21.81
N ASP A 237 -11.18 -10.06 23.01
CA ASP A 237 -10.31 -10.84 23.90
C ASP A 237 -10.22 -12.30 23.43
N LEU A 238 -9.12 -12.96 23.79
CA LEU A 238 -8.80 -14.32 23.36
C LEU A 238 -9.97 -15.34 23.52
N PRO A 239 -10.69 -15.42 24.66
CA PRO A 239 -11.82 -16.34 24.81
C PRO A 239 -12.96 -16.06 23.82
N THR A 240 -13.26 -14.79 23.57
CA THR A 240 -14.34 -14.38 22.65
C THR A 240 -13.95 -14.67 21.20
N ALA A 241 -12.74 -14.31 20.79
CA ALA A 241 -12.23 -14.61 19.45
C ALA A 241 -12.27 -16.11 19.15
N ARG A 242 -11.81 -16.94 20.10
CA ARG A 242 -11.86 -18.40 19.99
C ARG A 242 -13.29 -18.93 19.90
N ASN A 243 -14.19 -18.47 20.77
CA ASN A 243 -15.58 -18.93 20.78
C ASN A 243 -16.29 -18.58 19.47
N ASN A 244 -16.10 -17.36 18.97
CA ASN A 244 -16.65 -16.93 17.68
C ASN A 244 -16.13 -17.82 16.55
N PHE A 245 -14.81 -18.02 16.47
CA PHE A 245 -14.18 -18.88 15.48
C PHE A 245 -14.75 -20.31 15.50
N GLU A 246 -14.77 -20.97 16.65
CA GLU A 246 -15.22 -22.36 16.76
C GLU A 246 -16.70 -22.53 16.41
N ARG A 247 -17.56 -21.60 16.87
CA ARG A 247 -18.99 -21.66 16.56
C ARG A 247 -19.26 -21.48 15.07
N ILE A 248 -18.62 -20.48 14.45
CA ILE A 248 -18.75 -20.25 13.01
C ILE A 248 -18.22 -21.45 12.23
N ARG A 249 -17.05 -21.99 12.62
CA ARG A 249 -16.46 -23.19 12.02
C ARG A 249 -17.45 -24.36 12.03
N ILE A 250 -18.09 -24.62 13.17
CA ILE A 250 -19.11 -25.67 13.30
C ILE A 250 -20.34 -25.37 12.43
N GLN A 251 -20.83 -24.13 12.38
CA GLN A 251 -21.96 -23.77 11.53
C GLN A 251 -21.65 -23.99 10.05
N LEU A 252 -20.49 -23.55 9.56
CA LEU A 252 -20.08 -23.70 8.16
C LEU A 252 -20.03 -25.16 7.70
N GLU A 253 -19.73 -26.10 8.61
CA GLU A 253 -19.83 -27.54 8.35
C GLU A 253 -21.24 -27.98 7.95
N TYR A 254 -22.24 -27.56 8.71
CA TYR A 254 -23.64 -27.87 8.43
C TYR A 254 -24.14 -27.22 7.13
N HIS A 255 -23.46 -26.17 6.67
CA HIS A 255 -23.75 -25.47 5.42
C HIS A 255 -22.90 -25.93 4.24
N GLY A 256 -22.20 -27.07 4.37
CA GLY A 256 -21.54 -27.73 3.23
C GLY A 256 -20.21 -27.10 2.82
N ILE A 257 -19.61 -26.25 3.65
CA ILE A 257 -18.24 -25.77 3.42
C ILE A 257 -17.26 -26.90 3.73
N LEU A 258 -16.45 -27.23 2.71
CA LEU A 258 -15.48 -28.31 2.77
C LEU A 258 -14.44 -28.06 3.87
N PRO A 259 -13.91 -29.11 4.52
CA PRO A 259 -12.95 -28.97 5.61
C PRO A 259 -11.78 -28.04 5.26
N GLU A 260 -11.21 -28.16 4.06
CA GLU A 260 -10.07 -27.38 3.55
C GLU A 260 -10.26 -25.86 3.62
N ASP A 261 -11.45 -25.35 3.25
CA ASP A 261 -11.73 -23.91 3.21
C ASP A 261 -12.25 -23.40 4.56
N ARG A 262 -12.78 -24.30 5.40
CA ARG A 262 -13.60 -23.96 6.57
C ARG A 262 -12.85 -23.13 7.60
N ILE A 263 -11.57 -23.41 7.83
CA ILE A 263 -10.75 -22.67 8.81
C ILE A 263 -10.62 -21.21 8.40
N ILE A 264 -10.21 -20.98 7.16
CA ILE A 264 -9.94 -19.63 6.68
C ILE A 264 -11.26 -18.86 6.54
N VAL A 265 -12.32 -19.50 6.04
CA VAL A 265 -13.63 -18.88 5.99
C VAL A 265 -14.12 -18.53 7.40
N ALA A 266 -13.97 -19.44 8.38
CA ALA A 266 -14.34 -19.17 9.78
C ALA A 266 -13.51 -18.03 10.39
N ALA A 267 -12.19 -18.05 10.21
CA ALA A 267 -11.30 -16.99 10.69
C ALA A 267 -11.66 -15.63 10.06
N SER A 268 -12.01 -15.62 8.77
CA SER A 268 -12.45 -14.42 8.05
C SER A 268 -13.79 -13.87 8.54
N LEU A 269 -14.57 -14.64 9.28
CA LEU A 269 -15.90 -14.28 9.79
C LEU A 269 -15.91 -14.12 11.32
N ALA A 270 -14.82 -14.48 12.02
CA ALA A 270 -14.73 -14.43 13.49
C ALA A 270 -14.72 -12.99 14.04
N ASP A 271 -14.50 -12.00 13.19
CA ASP A 271 -14.65 -10.58 13.50
C ASP A 271 -16.13 -10.16 13.65
N LEU A 272 -17.08 -10.94 13.14
CA LEU A 272 -18.51 -10.61 13.22
C LEU A 272 -19.05 -10.79 14.65
N VAL A 273 -19.85 -9.83 15.10
CA VAL A 273 -20.67 -10.00 16.30
C VAL A 273 -21.82 -10.98 16.04
N GLN A 274 -22.31 -11.64 17.09
CA GLN A 274 -23.24 -12.77 17.01
C GLN A 274 -24.50 -12.50 16.17
N GLU A 275 -25.01 -11.27 16.20
CA GLU A 275 -26.21 -10.86 15.45
C GLU A 275 -26.07 -11.03 13.92
N TRP A 276 -24.83 -11.01 13.41
CA TRP A 276 -24.54 -11.11 11.97
C TRP A 276 -24.26 -12.53 11.48
N TRP A 277 -24.15 -13.52 12.38
CA TRP A 277 -23.77 -14.87 11.98
C TRP A 277 -24.85 -15.52 11.10
N ASP A 278 -26.08 -15.64 11.59
CA ASP A 278 -27.16 -16.27 10.83
C ASP A 278 -27.47 -15.54 9.50
N PRO A 279 -27.54 -14.19 9.45
CA PRO A 279 -27.69 -13.47 8.19
C PRO A 279 -26.57 -13.75 7.18
N VAL A 280 -25.31 -13.74 7.60
CA VAL A 280 -24.17 -13.98 6.69
C VAL A 280 -24.14 -15.43 6.23
N ILE A 281 -24.42 -16.38 7.11
CA ILE A 281 -24.53 -17.80 6.75
C ILE A 281 -25.70 -18.03 5.77
N ALA A 282 -26.85 -17.39 5.97
CA ALA A 282 -27.96 -17.43 5.02
C ALA A 282 -27.54 -16.89 3.64
N LYS A 283 -26.84 -15.75 3.61
CA LYS A 283 -26.29 -15.19 2.36
C LYS A 283 -25.32 -16.15 1.68
N ILE A 284 -24.44 -16.83 2.43
CA ILE A 284 -23.52 -17.86 1.89
C ILE A 284 -24.32 -18.94 1.15
N ASN A 285 -25.35 -19.50 1.79
CA ASN A 285 -26.19 -20.54 1.19
C ASN A 285 -26.89 -20.06 -0.10
N GLU A 286 -27.43 -18.83 -0.08
CA GLU A 286 -28.10 -18.24 -1.25
C GLU A 286 -27.13 -18.05 -2.43
N ILE A 287 -25.93 -17.55 -2.15
CA ILE A 287 -24.88 -17.34 -3.16
C ILE A 287 -24.41 -18.68 -3.72
N GLN A 288 -24.14 -19.68 -2.88
CA GLN A 288 -23.76 -21.02 -3.34
C GLN A 288 -24.85 -21.67 -4.19
N LYS A 289 -26.11 -21.52 -3.82
CA LYS A 289 -27.23 -22.04 -4.62
C LYS A 289 -27.30 -21.37 -5.99
N ALA A 290 -27.05 -20.07 -6.07
CA ALA A 290 -27.07 -19.32 -7.32
C ALA A 290 -25.81 -19.51 -8.18
N ARG A 291 -24.66 -19.81 -7.56
CA ARG A 291 -23.35 -20.02 -8.18
C ARG A 291 -22.62 -21.22 -7.54
N PRO A 292 -23.02 -22.47 -7.87
CA PRO A 292 -22.47 -23.66 -7.21
C PRO A 292 -20.98 -23.92 -7.44
N THR A 293 -20.42 -23.34 -8.50
CA THR A 293 -19.01 -23.49 -8.89
C THR A 293 -18.10 -22.42 -8.28
N LEU A 294 -18.65 -21.46 -7.54
CA LEU A 294 -17.87 -20.37 -6.95
C LEU A 294 -17.10 -20.88 -5.72
N ASN A 295 -15.81 -20.54 -5.64
CA ASN A 295 -14.96 -20.92 -4.52
C ASN A 295 -15.48 -20.35 -3.18
N SER A 296 -15.38 -21.15 -2.10
CA SER A 296 -15.91 -20.82 -0.77
C SER A 296 -15.40 -19.49 -0.20
N LEU A 297 -14.14 -19.12 -0.48
CA LEU A 297 -13.56 -17.84 -0.04
C LEU A 297 -14.19 -16.65 -0.76
N LEU A 298 -14.52 -16.82 -2.05
CA LEU A 298 -15.19 -15.78 -2.84
C LEU A 298 -16.65 -15.64 -2.42
N VAL A 299 -17.32 -16.77 -2.14
CA VAL A 299 -18.66 -16.78 -1.54
C VAL A 299 -18.66 -16.03 -0.20
N ALA A 300 -17.69 -16.32 0.68
CA ALA A 300 -17.56 -15.64 1.96
C ALA A 300 -17.32 -14.13 1.78
N ALA A 301 -16.48 -13.74 0.82
CA ALA A 301 -16.27 -12.33 0.48
C ALA A 301 -17.56 -11.63 0.06
N LEU A 302 -18.33 -12.24 -0.84
CA LEU A 302 -19.60 -11.71 -1.34
C LEU A 302 -20.69 -11.70 -0.26
N ALA A 303 -20.71 -12.69 0.64
CA ALA A 303 -21.68 -12.74 1.73
C ALA A 303 -21.47 -11.60 2.75
N ARG A 304 -20.23 -11.11 2.88
CA ARG A 304 -19.90 -9.92 3.69
C ARG A 304 -20.25 -8.60 3.01
N SER A 305 -20.66 -8.63 1.75
CA SER A 305 -21.13 -7.45 1.04
C SER A 305 -22.30 -6.80 1.79
N PRO A 306 -22.36 -5.44 1.84
CA PRO A 306 -23.51 -4.73 2.39
C PRO A 306 -24.78 -4.96 1.54
N TYR A 307 -24.63 -5.47 0.31
CA TYR A 307 -25.74 -5.68 -0.60
C TYR A 307 -26.44 -7.03 -0.36
N PRO A 308 -27.75 -7.16 -0.71
CA PRO A 308 -28.43 -8.45 -0.75
C PRO A 308 -27.75 -9.42 -1.75
N PRO A 309 -27.90 -10.75 -1.57
CA PRO A 309 -27.24 -11.74 -2.43
C PRO A 309 -27.42 -11.51 -3.93
N ALA A 310 -28.64 -11.17 -4.37
CA ALA A 310 -28.93 -10.91 -5.78
C ALA A 310 -28.17 -9.69 -6.33
N GLU A 311 -28.06 -8.61 -5.56
CA GLU A 311 -27.32 -7.41 -5.96
C GLU A 311 -25.81 -7.64 -5.90
N ALA A 312 -25.30 -8.32 -4.86
CA ALA A 312 -23.89 -8.68 -4.76
C ALA A 312 -23.43 -9.53 -5.94
N LEU A 313 -24.24 -10.51 -6.36
CA LEU A 313 -24.00 -11.33 -7.55
C LEU A 313 -24.09 -10.51 -8.85
N ALA A 314 -25.07 -9.62 -8.98
CA ALA A 314 -25.18 -8.75 -10.15
C ALA A 314 -23.96 -7.82 -10.28
N ARG A 315 -23.48 -7.26 -9.16
CA ARG A 315 -22.24 -6.45 -9.11
C ARG A 315 -21.01 -7.28 -9.49
N PHE A 316 -20.90 -8.50 -8.99
CA PHE A 316 -19.84 -9.43 -9.33
C PHE A 316 -19.82 -9.75 -10.83
N ASP A 317 -20.97 -10.15 -11.40
CA ASP A 317 -21.10 -10.49 -12.82
C ASP A 317 -20.84 -9.26 -13.72
N ALA A 318 -21.35 -8.09 -13.35
CA ALA A 318 -21.11 -6.84 -14.08
C ALA A 318 -19.63 -6.43 -14.04
N THR A 319 -18.96 -6.62 -12.91
CA THR A 319 -17.54 -6.34 -12.75
C THR A 319 -16.69 -7.27 -13.61
N LEU A 320 -16.98 -8.58 -13.60
CA LEU A 320 -16.31 -9.55 -14.47
C LEU A 320 -16.51 -9.24 -15.95
N ALA A 321 -17.75 -8.94 -16.36
CA ALA A 321 -18.06 -8.57 -17.74
C ALA A 321 -17.30 -7.30 -18.15
N GLY A 322 -17.31 -6.27 -17.30
CA GLY A 322 -16.58 -5.03 -17.55
C GLY A 322 -15.07 -5.23 -17.64
N MET A 323 -14.47 -6.03 -16.76
CA MET A 323 -13.06 -6.42 -16.86
C MET A 323 -12.77 -7.15 -18.19
N GLY A 324 -13.65 -8.07 -18.60
CA GLY A 324 -13.56 -8.75 -19.89
C GLY A 324 -13.58 -7.77 -21.08
N THR A 325 -14.45 -6.75 -21.06
CA THR A 325 -14.50 -5.72 -22.11
C THR A 325 -13.22 -4.88 -22.20
N LYS A 326 -12.50 -4.72 -21.08
CA LYS A 326 -11.19 -4.05 -21.04
C LYS A 326 -10.02 -4.97 -21.43
N GLY A 327 -10.30 -6.22 -21.78
CA GLY A 327 -9.30 -7.17 -22.28
C GLY A 327 -8.61 -8.01 -21.20
N TYR A 328 -9.06 -7.97 -19.95
CA TYR A 328 -8.53 -8.86 -18.91
C TYR A 328 -9.06 -10.28 -19.11
N LYS A 329 -8.16 -11.28 -19.01
CA LYS A 329 -8.52 -12.69 -19.21
C LYS A 329 -9.19 -13.26 -17.97
N ASP A 330 -10.27 -13.98 -18.19
CA ASP A 330 -10.99 -14.68 -17.13
C ASP A 330 -10.12 -15.77 -16.48
N GLY A 331 -10.32 -15.95 -15.18
CA GLY A 331 -9.53 -16.85 -14.34
C GLY A 331 -9.84 -16.60 -12.87
N ILE A 332 -9.41 -17.52 -12.00
CA ILE A 332 -9.76 -17.46 -10.57
C ILE A 332 -9.26 -16.18 -9.87
N GLN A 333 -8.12 -15.65 -10.31
CA GLN A 333 -7.56 -14.37 -9.83
C GLN A 333 -8.42 -13.17 -10.23
N LEU A 334 -9.05 -13.20 -11.41
CA LEU A 334 -9.98 -12.15 -11.86
C LEU A 334 -11.32 -12.26 -11.12
N GLN A 335 -11.79 -13.48 -10.85
CA GLN A 335 -12.95 -13.73 -10.00
C GLN A 335 -12.71 -13.26 -8.56
N ALA A 336 -11.50 -13.44 -8.02
CA ALA A 336 -11.12 -12.88 -6.73
C ALA A 336 -11.18 -11.35 -6.74
N ALA A 337 -10.58 -10.71 -7.76
CA ALA A 337 -10.64 -9.26 -7.92
C ALA A 337 -12.10 -8.74 -8.02
N ALA A 338 -12.95 -9.40 -8.79
CA ALA A 338 -14.35 -9.05 -8.93
C ALA A 338 -15.14 -9.23 -7.62
N ALA A 339 -14.88 -10.29 -6.87
CA ALA A 339 -15.52 -10.52 -5.56
C ALA A 339 -15.10 -9.45 -4.54
N ILE A 340 -13.82 -9.09 -4.49
CA ILE A 340 -13.29 -8.01 -3.65
C ILE A 340 -14.01 -6.69 -3.96
N LEU A 341 -14.11 -6.32 -5.24
CA LEU A 341 -14.75 -5.08 -5.68
C LEU A 341 -16.27 -5.08 -5.47
N ALA A 342 -16.94 -6.20 -5.75
CA ALA A 342 -18.39 -6.31 -5.60
C ALA A 342 -18.85 -6.16 -4.14
N SER A 343 -17.97 -6.49 -3.19
CA SER A 343 -18.20 -6.30 -1.76
C SER A 343 -17.87 -4.89 -1.25
N ALA A 344 -17.26 -4.03 -2.06
CA ALA A 344 -16.93 -2.66 -1.68
C ALA A 344 -18.15 -1.73 -1.74
N GLN A 345 -18.18 -0.73 -0.84
CA GLN A 345 -19.20 0.33 -0.80
C GLN A 345 -18.94 1.43 -1.85
N ILE A 346 -18.64 1.02 -3.07
CA ILE A 346 -18.36 1.90 -4.20
C ILE A 346 -19.49 1.74 -5.23
N PRO A 347 -19.91 2.81 -5.93
CA PRO A 347 -20.88 2.71 -7.02
C PRO A 347 -20.44 1.68 -8.07
N ALA A 348 -21.36 0.81 -8.50
CA ALA A 348 -21.04 -0.34 -9.35
C ALA A 348 -20.41 0.09 -10.69
N GLU A 349 -20.86 1.21 -11.23
CA GLU A 349 -20.37 1.85 -12.45
C GLU A 349 -18.91 2.29 -12.36
N ALA A 350 -18.41 2.60 -11.15
CA ALA A 350 -17.04 3.08 -10.95
C ALA A 350 -16.03 1.95 -10.70
N LEU A 351 -16.48 0.73 -10.37
CA LEU A 351 -15.61 -0.37 -9.93
C LEU A 351 -14.54 -0.73 -10.97
N VAL A 352 -14.95 -0.88 -12.22
CA VAL A 352 -14.07 -1.34 -13.33
C VAL A 352 -13.09 -0.25 -13.75
N ASP A 353 -13.47 1.02 -13.62
CA ASP A 353 -12.58 2.16 -13.89
C ASP A 353 -11.53 2.33 -12.81
N ARG A 354 -11.94 2.25 -11.54
CA ARG A 354 -11.01 2.27 -10.40
C ARG A 354 -10.04 1.11 -10.45
N PHE A 355 -10.52 -0.10 -10.74
CA PHE A 355 -9.67 -1.28 -10.93
C PHE A 355 -8.66 -1.13 -12.06
N ALA A 356 -9.08 -0.61 -13.22
CA ALA A 356 -8.15 -0.40 -14.34
C ALA A 356 -7.07 0.63 -13.99
N ALA A 357 -7.43 1.70 -13.29
CA ALA A 357 -6.49 2.71 -12.82
C ALA A 357 -5.43 2.09 -11.88
N THR A 358 -5.85 1.33 -10.86
CA THR A 358 -4.91 0.71 -9.90
C THR A 358 -4.08 -0.40 -10.54
N THR A 359 -4.68 -1.24 -11.39
CA THR A 359 -4.00 -2.35 -12.08
C THR A 359 -2.80 -1.87 -12.88
N SER A 360 -2.94 -0.75 -13.59
CA SER A 360 -1.85 -0.17 -14.39
C SER A 360 -0.63 0.22 -13.54
N GLN A 361 -0.86 0.61 -12.28
CA GLN A 361 0.19 1.07 -11.36
C GLN A 361 0.89 -0.08 -10.65
N VAL A 362 0.22 -1.24 -10.46
CA VAL A 362 0.76 -2.38 -9.70
C VAL A 362 1.20 -3.56 -10.56
N ALA A 363 0.99 -3.51 -11.87
CA ALA A 363 1.40 -4.56 -12.81
C ALA A 363 2.90 -4.87 -12.82
N GLY A 364 3.76 -3.91 -12.44
CA GLY A 364 5.20 -4.13 -12.29
C GLY A 364 5.62 -4.71 -10.94
N ALA A 365 4.72 -4.68 -9.95
CA ALA A 365 4.97 -5.10 -8.57
C ALA A 365 4.45 -6.52 -8.29
N PHE A 366 3.33 -6.90 -8.92
CA PHE A 366 2.68 -8.18 -8.69
C PHE A 366 2.34 -8.89 -9.99
N ASP A 367 2.58 -10.21 -10.03
CA ASP A 367 2.19 -11.08 -11.13
C ASP A 367 1.44 -12.32 -10.58
N PRO A 368 0.12 -12.45 -10.77
CA PRO A 368 -0.77 -11.53 -11.47
C PRO A 368 -1.19 -10.30 -10.62
N PRO A 369 -1.45 -9.12 -11.22
CA PRO A 369 -1.72 -7.89 -10.47
C PRO A 369 -3.16 -7.72 -9.99
N PHE A 370 -4.06 -8.65 -10.31
CA PHE A 370 -5.50 -8.40 -10.21
C PHE A 370 -6.01 -8.30 -8.77
N ALA A 371 -5.65 -9.24 -7.89
CA ALA A 371 -6.09 -9.17 -6.48
C ALA A 371 -5.49 -7.95 -5.74
N PRO A 372 -4.18 -7.64 -5.83
CA PRO A 372 -3.61 -6.39 -5.30
C PRO A 372 -4.33 -5.13 -5.80
N ALA A 373 -4.57 -5.05 -7.11
CA ALA A 373 -5.25 -3.90 -7.72
C ALA A 373 -6.67 -3.74 -7.20
N ALA A 374 -7.40 -4.85 -7.02
CA ALA A 374 -8.74 -4.85 -6.46
C ALA A 374 -8.76 -4.46 -4.99
N MET A 375 -7.78 -4.93 -4.19
CA MET A 375 -7.65 -4.53 -2.78
C MET A 375 -7.45 -3.03 -2.63
N LEU A 376 -6.60 -2.43 -3.47
CA LEU A 376 -6.39 -0.98 -3.48
C LEU A 376 -7.61 -0.22 -4.03
N ALA A 377 -8.24 -0.72 -5.10
CA ALA A 377 -9.40 -0.06 -5.72
C ALA A 377 -10.68 -0.14 -4.86
N ALA A 378 -10.80 -1.16 -4.01
CA ALA A 378 -11.89 -1.35 -3.05
C ALA A 378 -11.78 -0.42 -1.82
N SER A 379 -10.65 0.26 -1.66
CA SER A 379 -10.45 1.28 -0.63
C SER A 379 -11.45 2.44 -0.76
N PRO A 380 -11.87 3.08 0.35
CA PRO A 380 -12.65 4.32 0.31
C PRO A 380 -11.84 5.53 -0.18
N LEU A 381 -10.52 5.39 -0.33
CA LEU A 381 -9.64 6.38 -0.96
C LEU A 381 -9.83 6.38 -2.48
N GLU A 382 -9.65 7.52 -3.15
CA GLU A 382 -9.59 7.55 -4.61
C GLU A 382 -8.43 6.67 -5.12
N PRO A 383 -8.45 6.18 -6.37
CA PRO A 383 -7.43 5.27 -6.88
C PRO A 383 -6.01 5.81 -6.72
N MET A 384 -5.78 7.09 -7.03
CA MET A 384 -4.45 7.70 -6.91
C MET A 384 -4.04 7.90 -5.44
N GLU A 385 -4.97 8.29 -4.57
CA GLU A 385 -4.72 8.35 -3.11
C GLU A 385 -4.29 6.98 -2.57
N SER A 386 -4.97 5.91 -2.98
CA SER A 386 -4.65 4.53 -2.57
C SER A 386 -3.27 4.09 -3.06
N ILE A 387 -2.91 4.48 -4.29
CA ILE A 387 -1.60 4.17 -4.88
C ILE A 387 -0.48 4.94 -4.19
N ASP A 388 -0.70 6.21 -3.86
CA ASP A 388 0.31 7.00 -3.16
C ASP A 388 0.50 6.49 -1.72
N VAL A 389 -0.57 6.08 -1.03
CA VAL A 389 -0.45 5.37 0.26
C VAL A 389 0.36 4.09 0.12
N PHE A 390 0.10 3.29 -0.91
CA PHE A 390 0.86 2.06 -1.18
C PHE A 390 2.35 2.35 -1.45
N ARG A 391 2.67 3.39 -2.22
CA ARG A 391 4.06 3.83 -2.48
C ARG A 391 4.76 4.33 -1.22
N ASP A 392 4.07 5.09 -0.38
CA ASP A 392 4.60 5.53 0.91
C ASP A 392 4.84 4.34 1.85
N CYS A 393 3.99 3.31 1.76
CA CYS A 393 4.20 2.06 2.46
C CYS A 393 5.44 1.31 1.98
N ILE A 394 5.64 1.18 0.66
CA ILE A 394 6.87 0.63 0.07
C ILE A 394 8.08 1.40 0.60
N GLY A 395 8.06 2.73 0.46
CA GLY A 395 9.17 3.58 0.89
C GLY A 395 9.48 3.43 2.38
N THR A 396 8.46 3.24 3.21
CA THR A 396 8.64 3.05 4.66
C THR A 396 9.23 1.68 4.99
N VAL A 397 8.69 0.60 4.41
CA VAL A 397 9.25 -0.76 4.59
C VAL A 397 10.72 -0.80 4.15
N THR A 398 11.04 -0.18 3.01
CA THR A 398 12.41 -0.09 2.50
C THR A 398 13.32 0.73 3.42
N ARG A 399 12.93 1.95 3.82
CA ARG A 399 13.76 2.81 4.69
C ARG A 399 14.01 2.21 6.07
N MET A 400 13.03 1.47 6.58
CA MET A 400 13.10 0.81 7.88
C MET A 400 13.78 -0.56 7.82
N ASN A 401 14.15 -1.03 6.61
CA ASN A 401 14.77 -2.32 6.37
C ASN A 401 13.98 -3.49 6.98
N PHE A 402 12.65 -3.42 6.96
CA PHE A 402 11.77 -4.46 7.50
C PHE A 402 11.40 -5.48 6.42
N PHE A 403 12.42 -6.14 5.86
CA PHE A 403 12.32 -7.20 4.86
C PHE A 403 13.65 -7.96 4.83
N GLU A 404 13.69 -9.13 4.20
CA GLU A 404 14.95 -9.85 3.93
C GLU A 404 15.15 -10.07 2.45
N LEU A 405 14.08 -10.45 1.76
CA LEU A 405 14.00 -10.55 0.32
C LEU A 405 13.30 -9.30 -0.22
N THR A 406 13.83 -8.76 -1.32
CA THR A 406 13.20 -7.61 -1.99
C THR A 406 11.78 -7.91 -2.45
N LEU A 407 11.47 -9.18 -2.73
CA LEU A 407 10.13 -9.67 -3.10
C LEU A 407 9.08 -9.51 -1.99
N GLU A 408 9.49 -9.34 -0.72
CA GLU A 408 8.58 -9.11 0.42
C GLU A 408 8.10 -7.66 0.48
N ILE A 409 8.80 -6.71 -0.15
CA ILE A 409 8.59 -5.28 0.08
C ILE A 409 7.17 -4.88 -0.34
N GLU A 410 6.77 -5.24 -1.56
CA GLU A 410 5.47 -4.89 -2.12
C GLU A 410 4.34 -5.62 -1.38
N GLU A 411 4.55 -6.86 -0.97
CA GLU A 411 3.62 -7.64 -0.17
C GLU A 411 3.35 -6.97 1.19
N LEU A 412 4.41 -6.72 1.97
CA LEU A 412 4.34 -6.08 3.28
C LEU A 412 3.75 -4.67 3.17
N ALA A 413 4.10 -3.93 2.12
CA ALA A 413 3.53 -2.62 1.84
C ALA A 413 2.04 -2.70 1.48
N LEU A 414 1.60 -3.74 0.75
CA LEU A 414 0.20 -3.92 0.41
C LEU A 414 -0.62 -4.24 1.67
N ILE A 415 -0.10 -5.09 2.55
CA ILE A 415 -0.69 -5.32 3.88
C ILE A 415 -0.76 -3.98 4.59
N MET A 416 0.35 -3.24 4.72
CA MET A 416 0.36 -1.97 5.44
C MET A 416 -0.60 -0.95 4.85
N SER A 417 -0.71 -0.83 3.53
CA SER A 417 -1.57 0.16 2.85
C SER A 417 -3.06 -0.10 3.05
N TYR A 418 -3.45 -1.36 3.20
CA TYR A 418 -4.85 -1.73 3.32
C TYR A 418 -5.42 -1.34 4.70
N GLY A 419 -6.57 -0.66 4.76
CA GLY A 419 -7.13 -0.19 6.04
C GLY A 419 -6.36 0.97 6.70
N VAL A 420 -5.28 1.45 6.06
CA VAL A 420 -4.65 2.72 6.40
C VAL A 420 -5.25 3.77 5.47
N ALA A 421 -6.45 4.25 5.82
CA ALA A 421 -6.95 5.49 5.28
C ALA A 421 -6.47 6.60 6.24
N PRO A 422 -5.44 7.37 5.88
CA PRO A 422 -4.96 8.42 6.74
C PRO A 422 -5.89 9.60 6.58
N LEU A 423 -6.57 9.98 7.66
CA LEU A 423 -6.63 11.35 8.16
C LEU A 423 -6.87 11.27 9.68
N GLY A 424 -5.87 11.72 10.46
CA GLY A 424 -5.97 11.98 11.89
C GLY A 424 -6.00 10.76 12.82
N LEU A 425 -4.83 10.19 13.11
CA LEU A 425 -4.38 9.55 14.36
C LEU A 425 -5.34 8.73 15.27
N GLY A 426 -6.48 8.24 14.81
CA GLY A 426 -7.34 7.30 15.55
C GLY A 426 -7.77 6.06 14.76
N TYR A 427 -7.20 5.84 13.57
CA TYR A 427 -7.65 4.78 12.66
C TYR A 427 -6.76 3.53 12.62
N LEU A 428 -5.57 3.54 13.23
CA LEU A 428 -4.66 2.38 13.27
C LEU A 428 -4.99 1.38 14.38
N GLY A 429 -6.29 1.16 14.56
CA GLY A 429 -6.78 0.11 15.41
C GLY A 429 -8.05 0.41 16.14
N ALA A 430 -9.04 -0.45 15.90
CA ALA A 430 -10.18 -0.66 16.78
C ALA A 430 -10.78 0.66 17.30
N ASN A 431 -11.70 1.20 16.51
CA ASN A 431 -12.62 2.32 16.78
C ASN A 431 -12.18 3.67 16.23
N LEU A 432 -12.69 4.03 15.04
CA LEU A 432 -13.26 5.37 14.85
C LEU A 432 -14.41 5.36 13.82
N PRO A 433 -15.44 6.20 14.04
CA PRO A 433 -16.53 6.42 13.11
C PRO A 433 -16.00 7.16 11.88
N ALA A 434 -16.42 6.69 10.71
CA ALA A 434 -16.00 7.23 9.42
C ALA A 434 -16.18 8.76 9.35
N GLY A 435 -15.22 9.47 8.75
CA GLY A 435 -15.54 10.71 8.04
C GLY A 435 -16.71 10.43 7.11
N ALA A 436 -17.68 11.36 7.02
CA ALA A 436 -19.00 11.12 6.45
C ALA A 436 -18.90 10.15 5.25
N PRO A 437 -19.37 8.89 5.41
CA PRO A 437 -19.25 7.92 4.34
C PRO A 437 -19.87 8.53 3.09
N PRO A 438 -19.30 8.31 1.89
CA PRO A 438 -19.99 8.70 0.66
C PRO A 438 -21.43 8.19 0.78
N PRO A 439 -22.45 9.04 0.50
CA PRO A 439 -23.82 8.75 0.87
C PRO A 439 -24.16 7.35 0.40
N VAL A 440 -24.36 6.48 1.39
CA VAL A 440 -24.71 5.09 1.16
C VAL A 440 -25.98 5.12 0.30
N PRO A 441 -25.99 4.52 -0.90
CA PRO A 441 -27.18 4.51 -1.74
C PRO A 441 -28.37 4.01 -0.91
N ALA A 442 -29.54 4.62 -1.07
CA ALA A 442 -30.74 4.31 -0.28
C ALA A 442 -31.16 2.82 -0.29
N ALA A 443 -30.55 2.00 -1.16
CA ALA A 443 -30.73 0.56 -1.27
C ALA A 443 -29.83 -0.29 -0.36
N ALA A 444 -28.80 0.25 0.30
CA ALA A 444 -27.95 -0.56 1.18
C ALA A 444 -28.68 -0.86 2.50
N VAL A 445 -29.20 -2.08 2.60
CA VAL A 445 -29.77 -2.64 3.82
C VAL A 445 -28.63 -2.86 4.81
N ALA A 446 -28.79 -2.39 6.05
CA ALA A 446 -27.87 -2.51 7.19
C ALA A 446 -26.51 -3.16 6.86
N ALA A 447 -25.46 -2.35 6.69
CA ALA A 447 -24.14 -2.85 6.33
C ALA A 447 -23.60 -3.82 7.38
N VAL A 448 -23.09 -4.99 6.93
CA VAL A 448 -22.32 -5.89 7.80
C VAL A 448 -21.10 -5.11 8.32
N PRO A 449 -20.89 -5.02 9.65
CA PRO A 449 -19.73 -4.31 10.18
C PRO A 449 -18.45 -5.03 9.74
N ALA A 450 -17.59 -4.32 9.01
CA ALA A 450 -16.32 -4.85 8.53
C ALA A 450 -15.18 -4.27 9.38
N LEU A 451 -14.45 -5.13 10.10
CA LEU A 451 -13.30 -4.72 10.90
C LEU A 451 -11.97 -4.74 10.12
N GLY A 452 -12.01 -4.92 8.80
CA GLY A 452 -10.83 -4.90 7.91
C GLY A 452 -9.96 -6.16 7.97
N ALA A 453 -9.95 -6.91 9.08
CA ALA A 453 -9.10 -8.10 9.28
C ALA A 453 -9.40 -9.28 8.33
N SER A 454 -10.65 -9.38 7.84
CA SER A 454 -11.04 -10.37 6.83
C SER A 454 -10.26 -10.22 5.53
N TRP A 455 -9.71 -9.02 5.24
CA TRP A 455 -8.97 -8.78 4.00
C TRP A 455 -7.58 -9.37 3.91
N PHE A 456 -7.01 -9.76 5.04
CA PHE A 456 -5.73 -10.47 5.06
C PHE A 456 -5.83 -11.89 4.49
N VAL A 457 -7.02 -12.51 4.53
CA VAL A 457 -7.24 -13.81 3.89
C VAL A 457 -7.00 -13.73 2.38
N TRP A 458 -7.55 -12.70 1.72
CA TRP A 458 -7.41 -12.55 0.27
C TRP A 458 -5.97 -12.23 -0.12
N HIS A 459 -5.29 -11.41 0.69
CA HIS A 459 -3.86 -11.15 0.51
C HIS A 459 -3.04 -12.45 0.59
N ASN A 460 -3.28 -13.28 1.60
CA ASN A 460 -2.61 -14.56 1.77
C ASN A 460 -2.77 -15.46 0.53
N TYR A 461 -4.01 -15.67 0.09
CA TYR A 461 -4.30 -16.61 -0.99
C TYR A 461 -3.80 -16.15 -2.37
N TRP A 462 -3.84 -14.84 -2.64
CA TRP A 462 -3.63 -14.32 -3.98
C TRP A 462 -2.32 -13.55 -4.16
N VAL A 463 -1.60 -13.25 -3.06
CA VAL A 463 -0.34 -12.50 -3.07
C VAL A 463 0.77 -13.29 -2.39
N TYR A 464 0.65 -13.51 -1.07
CA TYR A 464 1.72 -14.12 -0.28
C TYR A 464 1.99 -15.59 -0.65
N ARG A 465 0.97 -16.45 -0.78
CA ARG A 465 1.18 -17.87 -1.16
C ARG A 465 1.88 -18.04 -2.51
N PRO A 466 1.46 -17.36 -3.59
CA PRO A 466 2.21 -17.41 -4.85
C PRO A 466 3.69 -17.05 -4.68
N ILE A 467 3.99 -16.01 -3.89
CA ILE A 467 5.36 -15.58 -3.61
C ILE A 467 6.11 -16.64 -2.79
N GLY A 468 5.51 -17.18 -1.73
CA GLY A 468 6.10 -18.24 -0.92
C GLY A 468 6.43 -19.49 -1.73
N HIS A 469 5.51 -19.94 -2.59
CA HIS A 469 5.78 -21.05 -3.52
C HIS A 469 6.90 -20.71 -4.51
N TYR A 470 6.94 -19.49 -5.03
CA TYR A 470 8.00 -19.04 -5.93
C TYR A 470 9.37 -19.07 -5.22
N ILE A 471 9.48 -18.51 -4.02
CA ILE A 471 10.71 -18.50 -3.21
C ILE A 471 11.17 -19.94 -2.93
N ALA A 472 10.25 -20.82 -2.54
CA ALA A 472 10.56 -22.22 -2.22
C ALA A 472 11.02 -23.04 -3.43
N THR A 473 10.60 -22.68 -4.64
CA THR A 473 10.86 -23.46 -5.87
C THR A 473 11.92 -22.85 -6.79
N HIS A 474 12.31 -21.59 -6.59
CA HIS A 474 13.22 -20.89 -7.50
C HIS A 474 14.71 -21.19 -7.19
N PRO A 475 15.51 -21.69 -8.16
CA PRO A 475 16.90 -22.13 -7.94
C PRO A 475 17.84 -21.08 -7.33
N VAL A 476 17.60 -19.80 -7.64
CA VAL A 476 18.41 -18.67 -7.11
C VAL A 476 18.10 -18.40 -5.64
N HIS A 477 16.88 -18.69 -5.17
CA HIS A 477 16.43 -18.45 -3.80
C HIS A 477 16.62 -19.66 -2.89
N ILE A 478 16.63 -20.87 -3.45
CA ILE A 478 16.94 -22.11 -2.72
C ILE A 478 18.30 -22.02 -1.99
N HIS A 479 19.26 -21.23 -2.49
CA HIS A 479 20.58 -21.04 -1.87
C HIS A 479 20.68 -19.84 -0.91
N THR A 480 19.82 -18.83 -1.02
CA THR A 480 19.70 -17.76 0.01
C THR A 480 18.87 -18.19 1.22
N VAL A 481 18.02 -19.21 1.03
CA VAL A 481 17.30 -19.96 2.07
C VAL A 481 18.25 -20.95 2.79
N ALA A 482 19.56 -20.95 2.52
CA ALA A 482 20.52 -21.81 3.22
C ALA A 482 20.81 -21.40 4.69
N ALA A 483 20.08 -20.42 5.25
CA ALA A 483 20.03 -20.17 6.69
C ALA A 483 18.94 -20.98 7.42
N PHE A 484 18.25 -21.90 6.73
CA PHE A 484 17.34 -22.91 7.30
C PHE A 484 18.13 -24.15 7.76
N GLY A 485 18.83 -23.99 8.89
CA GLY A 485 19.36 -25.09 9.69
C GLY A 485 18.63 -25.18 11.01
#